data_AF-A0A358NIH0-F1
#
_entry.id   AF-A0A358NIH0-F1
#
_cell.length_a   1.000
_cell.length_b   1.000
_cell.length_c   1.000
_cell.angle_alpha   90.00
_cell.angle_beta   90.00
_cell.angle_gamma   90.00
#
_symmetry.space_group_name_H-M   'P 1'
#
loop_
_entity.id
_entity.type
_entity.pdbx_description
1 polymer ?
#
loop_
_entity_poly.entity_id
_entity_poly.type
_entity_poly.pdbx_seq_one_letter_code
_entity_poly.pdbx_strand_id
1 'polypeptide(L)' 'DIVIMTDEPSKISTAIKISKRTLAIVNQNIYFSLGVKFAVLILAAMGIANMWAGVMADVGVTVLAVMNATRALNVENL' A
#
# COMPACT_ATOMS: atom_id res chain seq x y z
N ASP A 1 8.21 -14.76 -9.02
CA ASP A 1 8.70 -15.40 -10.26
C ASP A 1 8.42 -14.52 -11.46
N ILE A 2 9.39 -14.39 -12.36
CA ILE A 2 9.31 -13.60 -13.60
C ILE A 2 9.75 -14.52 -14.74
N VAL A 3 8.88 -14.70 -15.74
CA VAL A 3 9.20 -15.38 -16.99
C VAL A 3 9.36 -14.32 -18.06
N ILE A 4 10.57 -14.19 -18.61
CA ILE A 4 10.91 -13.17 -19.60
C ILE A 4 10.68 -13.78 -21.00
N MET A 5 9.78 -13.18 -21.77
CA MET A 5 9.49 -13.60 -23.15
C MET A 5 10.23 -12.75 -24.23
N THR A 6 11.13 -11.85 -23.84
CA THR A 6 11.85 -10.93 -24.74
C THR A 6 13.36 -10.95 -24.49
N ASP A 7 14.15 -10.99 -25.56
CA ASP A 7 15.62 -11.20 -25.57
C ASP A 7 16.47 -9.98 -25.12
N GLU A 8 15.90 -9.05 -24.35
CA GLU A 8 16.61 -7.83 -23.92
C GLU A 8 16.81 -7.81 -22.39
N PRO A 9 17.97 -8.26 -21.86
CA PRO A 9 18.27 -8.26 -20.42
C PRO A 9 18.34 -6.85 -19.81
N SER A 10 18.44 -5.80 -20.64
CA SER A 10 18.35 -4.40 -20.21
C SER A 10 17.02 -4.05 -19.54
N LYS A 11 15.91 -4.68 -19.95
CA LYS A 11 14.57 -4.45 -19.37
C LYS A 11 14.41 -5.00 -17.95
N ILE A 12 15.29 -5.93 -17.54
CA ILE A 12 15.32 -6.46 -16.17
C ILE A 12 15.72 -5.37 -15.18
N SER A 13 16.71 -4.55 -15.52
CA SER A 13 17.17 -3.43 -14.68
C SER A 13 16.05 -2.41 -14.45
N THR A 14 15.29 -2.09 -15.50
CA THR A 14 14.11 -1.21 -15.42
C THR A 14 13.01 -1.84 -14.57
N ALA A 15 12.68 -3.12 -14.80
CA ALA A 15 11.68 -3.83 -14.01
C ALA A 15 12.02 -3.86 -12.51
N ILE A 16 13.29 -4.11 -12.15
CA ILE A 16 13.75 -4.09 -10.75
C ILE A 16 13.59 -2.69 -10.14
N LYS A 17 13.92 -1.61 -10.88
CA LYS A 17 13.73 -0.24 -10.40
C LYS A 17 12.26 0.07 -10.13
N ILE A 18 11.35 -0.39 -11.00
CA ILE A 18 9.90 -0.24 -10.83
C ILE A 18 9.46 -1.00 -9.57
N SER A 19 9.83 -2.28 -9.45
CA SER A 19 9.47 -3.09 -8.28
C SER A 19 9.93 -2.47 -6.96
N LYS A 20 11.13 -1.87 -6.92
CA LYS A 20 11.63 -1.17 -5.71
C LYS A 20 10.77 0.04 -5.35
N ARG A 21 10.34 0.85 -6.33
CA ARG A 21 9.41 1.97 -6.07
C ARG A 21 8.05 1.48 -5.60
N THR A 22 7.50 0.45 -6.24
CA THR A 22 6.23 -0.15 -5.82
C THR A 22 6.31 -0.67 -4.39
N LEU A 23 7.40 -1.36 -4.02
CA LEU A 23 7.62 -1.83 -2.64
C LEU A 23 7.69 -0.69 -1.63
N ALA A 24 8.30 0.45 -1.98
CA ALA A 24 8.32 1.62 -1.10
C ALA A 24 6.90 2.16 -0.83
N ILE A 25 6.04 2.20 -1.85
CA ILE A 25 4.64 2.65 -1.72
C ILE A 25 3.82 1.63 -0.91
N VAL A 26 4.02 0.33 -1.14
CA VAL A 26 3.38 -0.74 -0.36
C VAL A 26 3.76 -0.63 1.11
N ASN A 27 5.03 -0.40 1.42
CA ASN A 27 5.47 -0.21 2.80
C ASN A 27 4.78 1.00 3.46
N GLN A 28 4.65 2.13 2.75
CA GLN A 28 3.90 3.28 3.27
C GLN A 28 2.44 2.94 3.59
N ASN A 29 1.75 2.20 2.71
CA ASN A 29 0.39 1.76 2.93
C ASN A 29 0.26 0.82 4.14
N ILE A 30 1.20 -0.10 4.31
CA ILE A 30 1.24 -1.02 5.45
C ILE A 30 1.40 -0.22 6.75
N TYR A 31 2.36 0.70 6.82
CA TYR A 31 2.55 1.55 7.99
C TYR A 31 1.31 2.40 8.31
N PHE A 32 0.65 2.96 7.29
CA PHE A 32 -0.58 3.73 7.46
C PHE A 32 -1.72 2.87 8.00
N SER A 33 -1.92 1.68 7.42
CA SER A 33 -2.96 0.74 7.84
C SER A 33 -2.75 0.27 9.28
N LEU A 34 -1.53 -0.11 9.64
CA LEU A 34 -1.17 -0.46 11.01
C LEU A 34 -1.40 0.71 11.98
N GLY A 35 -1.01 1.94 11.60
CA GLY A 35 -1.22 3.12 12.42
C GLY A 35 -2.69 3.34 12.77
N VAL A 36 -3.57 3.26 11.77
CA VAL A 36 -5.03 3.38 11.99
C VAL A 36 -5.57 2.20 12.80
N LYS A 37 -5.12 0.97 12.53
CA LYS A 37 -5.52 -0.22 13.30
C LYS A 37 -5.20 -0.05 14.79
N PHE A 38 -3.98 0.41 15.11
CA PHE A 38 -3.57 0.67 16.49
C PHE A 38 -4.35 1.82 17.12
N ALA A 39 -4.60 2.90 16.39
CA ALA A 39 -5.38 4.02 16.90
C ALA A 39 -6.81 3.59 17.28
N VAL A 40 -7.47 2.83 16.41
CA VAL A 40 -8.81 2.26 16.70
C VAL A 40 -8.77 1.32 17.89
N LEU A 41 -7.73 0.49 18.00
CA LEU A 41 -7.60 -0.47 19.09
C LEU A 41 -7.42 0.23 20.45
N ILE A 42 -6.63 1.30 20.50
CA ILE A 42 -6.47 2.12 21.71
C ILE A 42 -7.80 2.81 22.07
N LEU A 43 -8.49 3.42 21.09
CA LEU A 43 -9.79 4.06 21.30
C LEU A 43 -10.86 3.06 21.74
N ALA A 44 -10.83 1.84 21.21
CA ALA A 44 -11.71 0.74 21.61
C ALA A 44 -11.40 0.25 23.03
N ALA A 45 -10.12 0.15 23.39
CA ALA A 45 -9.70 -0.22 24.74
C ALA A 45 -10.13 0.82 25.80
N MET A 46 -10.21 2.10 25.41
CA MET A 46 -10.77 3.17 26.26
C MET A 46 -12.30 3.20 26.28
N GLY A 47 -12.98 2.33 25.52
CA GLY A 47 -14.44 2.26 25.44
C GLY A 47 -15.11 3.36 24.60
N ILE A 48 -14.33 4.14 23.85
CA ILE A 48 -14.82 5.28 23.07
C ILE A 48 -15.15 4.86 21.63
N ALA A 49 -14.46 3.86 21.08
CA ALA A 49 -14.73 3.37 19.73
C ALA A 49 -15.85 2.32 19.71
N ASN A 50 -16.88 2.58 18.90
CA ASN A 50 -17.91 1.60 18.58
C ASN A 50 -17.47 0.74 17.36
N MET A 51 -18.15 -0.39 17.13
CA MET A 51 -17.84 -1.26 15.98
C MET A 51 -17.93 -0.50 14.64
N TRP A 52 -18.84 0.47 14.55
CA TRP A 52 -19.01 1.29 13.35
C TRP A 52 -17.79 2.16 13.01
N ALA A 53 -17.15 2.77 14.02
CA ALA A 53 -15.94 3.55 13.89
C ALA A 53 -14.76 2.65 13.44
N GLY A 54 -14.70 1.42 13.95
CA GLY A 54 -13.72 0.43 13.48
C GLY A 54 -13.90 0.06 12.01
N VAL A 55 -15.15 -0.18 11.58
CA VAL A 55 -15.45 -0.47 10.17
C VAL A 55 -15.13 0.71 9.27
N MET A 56 -15.51 1.93 9.66
CA MET A 56 -15.19 3.15 8.90
C MET A 56 -13.68 3.36 8.77
N ALA A 57 -12.92 3.10 9.82
CA ALA A 57 -11.48 3.20 9.81
C ALA A 57 -10.83 2.18 8.83
N ASP A 58 -11.23 0.91 8.89
CA ASP A 58 -10.70 -0.14 8.00
C ASP A 58 -11.07 0.13 6.52
N VAL A 59 -12.30 0.57 6.24
CA VAL A 59 -12.74 0.92 4.88
C VAL A 59 -12.03 2.18 4.38
N GLY A 60 -11.90 3.21 5.21
CA GLY A 60 -11.20 4.45 4.87
C GLY A 60 -9.72 4.23 4.57
N VAL A 61 -9.05 3.40 5.38
CA VAL A 61 -7.67 2.96 5.12
C VAL A 61 -7.56 2.24 3.79
N THR A 62 -8.52 1.37 3.46
CA THR A 62 -8.52 0.62 2.20
C THR A 62 -8.64 1.56 1.01
N VAL A 63 -9.54 2.55 1.07
CA VAL A 63 -9.69 3.57 0.02
C VAL A 63 -8.40 4.38 -0.15
N LEU A 64 -7.80 4.82 0.95
CA LEU A 64 -6.54 5.57 0.92
C LEU A 64 -5.37 4.72 0.37
N ALA A 65 -5.29 3.45 0.75
CA ALA A 65 -4.29 2.53 0.24
C ALA A 65 -4.44 2.32 -1.28
N VAL A 66 -5.67 2.20 -1.78
CA VAL A 66 -5.96 2.09 -3.22
C VAL A 66 -5.57 3.38 -3.95
N MET A 67 -5.93 4.55 -3.42
CA MET A 67 -5.52 5.84 -3.99
C MET A 67 -4.00 6.02 -4.00
N ASN A 68 -3.28 5.51 -2.99
CA ASN A 68 -1.81 5.58 -2.98
C ASN A 68 -1.19 4.50 -3.89
N ALA A 69 -1.87 3.37 -4.09
CA ALA A 69 -1.43 2.32 -5.01
C ALA A 69 -1.53 2.76 -6.48
N THR A 70 -2.50 3.61 -6.86
CA THR A 70 -2.56 4.17 -8.22
C THR A 70 -1.35 5.06 -8.54
N ARG A 71 -0.74 5.70 -7.53
CA ARG A 71 0.57 6.36 -7.68
C ARG A 71 1.71 5.40 -8.04
N ALA A 72 1.65 4.14 -7.59
CA ALA A 72 2.63 3.13 -7.97
C ALA A 72 2.49 2.67 -9.43
N LEU A 73 1.29 2.77 -9.99
CA LEU A 73 1.00 2.45 -11.39
C LEU A 73 1.41 3.57 -12.35
N ASN A 74 1.58 4.80 -11.87
CA ASN A 74 2.12 5.89 -12.67
C ASN A 74 3.65 5.76 -12.79
N VAL A 75 4.05 4.87 -13.70
CA VAL A 75 5.44 4.62 -14.11
C VAL A 75 5.78 5.44 -15.36
N GLU A 76 5.04 6.52 -15.64
CA GLU A 76 5.11 7.32 -16.88
C GLU A 76 6.43 8.10 -17.10
N ASN A 77 7.47 7.84 -16.31
CA ASN A 77 8.80 8.43 -16.51
C ASN A 77 9.93 7.38 -16.36
N LEU A 78 9.85 6.30 -17.14
CA LEU A 78 10.97 5.40 -17.42
C LEU A 78 11.12 5.18 -18.93
#